data_AF-A0A147KER2-F1
#
_entry.id   AF-A0A147KER2-F1
#
_cell.length_a   1.000
_cell.length_b   1.000
_cell.length_c   1.000
_cell.angle_alpha   90.00
_cell.angle_beta   90.00
_cell.angle_gamma   90.00
#
_symmetry.space_group_name_H-M   'P 1'
#
loop_
_entity.id
_entity.type
_entity.pdbx_description
1 polymer ?
#
loop_
_entity_poly.entity_id
_entity_poly.type
_entity_poly.pdbx_seq_one_letter_code
_entity_poly.pdbx_strand_id
1 'polypeptide(L)'
;MRLVHTFVPLLAALPLLLARALPRTRRPVADRPDPARARRPQVARPAPRVPRPRPYVPRHAVPPVVDDAEFHRVARRHAPLWQLSYEPHDLVPYLARHRVLGDLLVGCTDLDALDFTLTEFTPPGYARAYLGHHR
;
A
#
# COMPACT_ATOMS: atom_id res chain seq x y z
N MET A 1 12.74 3.23 -32.71
CA MET A 1 13.07 1.94 -32.04
C MET A 1 11.97 1.65 -31.02
N ARG A 2 11.73 0.37 -30.78
CA ARG A 2 10.49 -0.23 -30.25
C ARG A 2 10.14 0.18 -28.81
N LEU A 3 8.83 0.38 -28.61
CA LEU A 3 8.07 0.29 -27.37
C LEU A 3 8.42 -0.95 -26.54
N VAL A 4 8.53 -0.81 -25.22
CA VAL A 4 8.15 -1.87 -24.27
C VAL A 4 7.42 -1.23 -23.10
N HIS A 5 6.09 -1.35 -23.14
CA HIS A 5 5.22 -1.27 -22.00
C HIS A 5 5.43 -2.51 -21.13
N THR A 6 5.51 -2.34 -19.82
CA THR A 6 5.25 -3.46 -18.89
C THR A 6 4.40 -2.95 -17.74
N PHE A 7 3.08 -2.95 -18.00
CA PHE A 7 2.06 -3.07 -16.99
C PHE A 7 2.26 -4.41 -16.26
N VAL A 8 2.38 -4.38 -14.93
CA VAL A 8 2.26 -5.57 -14.08
C VAL A 8 0.83 -5.56 -13.51
N PRO A 9 -0.09 -6.42 -14.00
CA PRO A 9 -1.45 -6.43 -13.50
C PRO A 9 -1.55 -7.21 -12.19
N LEU A 10 -2.07 -6.50 -11.21
CA LEU A 10 -2.79 -7.01 -10.06
C LEU A 10 -4.03 -7.80 -10.54
N LEU A 11 -4.10 -9.12 -10.30
CA LEU A 11 -5.34 -9.92 -10.17
C LEU A 11 -5.03 -11.44 -10.18
N ALA A 12 -5.20 -12.11 -9.04
CA ALA A 12 -5.83 -13.43 -8.95
C ALA A 12 -5.84 -13.90 -7.48
N ALA A 13 -6.88 -13.49 -6.76
CA ALA A 13 -7.41 -14.27 -5.65
C ALA A 13 -7.94 -15.62 -6.17
N LEU A 14 -8.04 -16.60 -5.27
CA LEU A 14 -8.57 -17.98 -5.45
C LEU A 14 -7.64 -18.94 -6.21
N PRO A 15 -7.13 -19.96 -5.51
CA PRO A 15 -7.96 -21.16 -5.39
C PRO A 15 -7.97 -21.75 -3.97
N LEU A 16 -8.99 -21.36 -3.20
CA LEU A 16 -9.70 -22.30 -2.34
C LEU A 16 -10.44 -23.27 -3.27
N LEU A 17 -10.46 -24.57 -2.92
CA LEU A 17 -11.22 -25.67 -3.55
C LEU A 17 -10.47 -26.59 -4.54
N LEU A 18 -9.29 -27.10 -4.18
CA LEU A 18 -8.74 -28.29 -4.85
C LEU A 18 -7.89 -29.21 -3.94
N ALA A 19 -8.36 -29.45 -2.71
CA ALA A 19 -7.92 -30.58 -1.89
C ALA A 19 -9.09 -31.52 -1.55
N ARG A 20 -10.05 -31.62 -2.49
CA ARG A 20 -11.07 -32.67 -2.48
C ARG A 20 -10.48 -33.85 -3.26
N ALA A 21 -10.49 -35.01 -2.61
CA ALA A 21 -10.01 -36.32 -3.08
C ALA A 21 -8.54 -36.64 -2.76
N LEU A 22 -8.31 -37.12 -1.53
CA LEU A 22 -7.45 -38.29 -1.39
C LEU A 22 -8.20 -39.44 -0.70
N PRO A 23 -7.92 -40.69 -1.08
CA PRO A 23 -8.81 -41.83 -0.89
C PRO A 23 -8.71 -42.40 0.52
N ARG A 24 -9.85 -42.90 1.00
CA ARG A 24 -9.96 -43.78 2.16
C ARG A 24 -8.98 -44.95 2.05
N THR A 25 -8.05 -45.03 2.99
CA THR A 25 -7.46 -46.31 3.40
C THR A 25 -8.01 -46.67 4.78
N ARG A 26 -8.89 -47.67 4.77
CA ARG A 26 -9.43 -48.35 5.95
C ARG A 26 -8.26 -48.97 6.72
N ARG A 27 -8.01 -48.51 7.95
CA ARG A 27 -7.19 -49.27 8.90
C ARG A 27 -8.01 -50.42 9.49
N PRO A 28 -7.42 -51.62 9.65
CA PRO A 28 -8.10 -52.74 10.28
C PRO A 28 -8.37 -52.44 11.76
N VAL A 29 -9.58 -52.81 12.20
CA VAL A 29 -10.02 -52.76 13.60
C VAL A 29 -9.21 -53.82 14.36
N ALA A 30 -8.26 -53.37 15.18
CA ALA A 30 -7.67 -54.18 16.23
C ALA A 30 -8.41 -53.85 17.55
N ASP A 31 -8.63 -54.90 18.33
CA ASP A 31 -9.47 -55.07 19.51
C ASP A 31 -9.81 -53.83 20.33
N ARG A 32 -11.11 -53.70 20.63
CA ARG A 32 -11.67 -52.79 21.64
C ARG A 32 -11.13 -53.13 23.03
N PRO A 33 -10.48 -52.19 23.74
CA PRO A 33 -10.54 -52.17 25.19
C PRO A 33 -11.88 -51.52 25.60
N ASP A 34 -12.59 -52.24 26.47
CA ASP A 34 -13.78 -51.88 27.26
C ASP A 34 -14.06 -50.36 27.43
N PRO A 35 -15.25 -49.82 27.05
CA PRO A 35 -15.54 -48.39 27.09
C PRO A 35 -15.84 -47.83 28.49
N ALA A 36 -15.83 -48.65 29.55
CA ALA A 36 -16.34 -48.24 30.86
C ALA A 36 -15.30 -47.58 31.80
N ARG A 37 -14.03 -47.45 31.43
CA ARG A 37 -13.02 -46.80 32.28
C ARG A 37 -12.25 -45.72 31.52
N ALA A 38 -12.31 -44.50 32.06
CA ALA A 38 -11.51 -43.33 31.70
C ALA A 38 -12.01 -42.43 30.56
N ARG A 39 -13.21 -41.85 30.74
CA ARG A 39 -13.50 -40.51 30.20
C ARG A 39 -14.16 -39.64 31.27
N ARG A 40 -13.36 -39.20 32.24
CA ARG A 40 -13.62 -37.87 32.82
C ARG A 40 -13.25 -36.85 31.74
N PRO A 41 -14.09 -35.86 31.41
CA PRO A 41 -13.67 -34.75 30.57
C PRO A 41 -12.57 -34.00 31.33
N GLN A 42 -11.31 -34.27 31.00
CA GLN A 42 -10.23 -33.36 31.35
C GLN A 42 -10.50 -32.08 30.58
N VAL A 43 -10.97 -31.05 31.28
CA VAL A 43 -11.02 -29.69 30.76
C VAL A 43 -9.58 -29.36 30.34
N ALA A 44 -9.32 -29.39 29.04
CA ALA A 44 -8.03 -29.02 28.49
C ALA A 44 -7.74 -27.59 28.92
N ARG A 45 -6.79 -27.39 29.83
CA ARG A 45 -6.34 -26.05 30.20
C ARG A 45 -5.79 -25.39 28.93
N PRO A 46 -6.20 -24.15 28.59
CA PRO A 46 -5.66 -23.47 27.44
C PRO A 46 -4.14 -23.34 27.59
N ALA A 47 -3.39 -23.84 26.62
CA ALA A 47 -1.95 -23.71 26.59
C ALA A 47 -1.56 -22.22 26.55
N PRO A 48 -0.45 -21.81 27.18
CA PRO A 48 0.04 -20.44 27.10
C PRO A 48 0.28 -20.06 25.64
N ARG A 49 -0.41 -19.03 25.14
CA ARG A 49 -0.14 -18.49 23.81
C ARG A 49 1.22 -17.81 23.83
N VAL A 50 2.19 -18.39 23.13
CA VAL A 50 3.49 -17.74 22.89
C VAL A 50 3.24 -16.48 22.05
N PRO A 51 3.70 -15.29 22.48
CA PRO A 51 3.60 -14.07 21.68
C PRO A 51 4.30 -14.29 20.34
N ARG A 52 3.57 -14.16 19.23
CA ARG A 52 4.21 -14.12 17.91
C ARG A 52 4.96 -12.79 17.77
N PRO A 53 6.17 -12.77 17.18
CA PRO A 53 6.84 -11.53 16.83
C PRO A 53 5.91 -10.72 15.94
N ARG A 54 5.59 -9.48 16.36
CA ARG A 54 4.88 -8.55 15.48
C ARG A 54 5.90 -8.08 14.41
N PRO A 55 5.50 -7.99 13.14
CA PRO A 55 6.31 -7.32 12.13
C PRO A 55 6.71 -5.94 12.65
N TYR A 56 8.00 -5.62 12.58
CA TYR A 56 8.48 -4.29 12.90
C TYR A 56 7.86 -3.30 11.91
N VAL A 57 7.02 -2.40 12.42
CA VAL A 57 6.58 -1.22 11.67
C VAL A 57 7.49 -0.08 12.14
N PRO A 58 8.30 0.52 11.25
CA PRO A 58 9.08 1.70 11.60
C PRO A 58 8.17 2.74 12.25
N ARG A 59 8.48 3.15 13.49
CA ARG A 59 7.84 4.34 14.07
C ARG A 59 8.34 5.53 13.25
N HIS A 60 7.42 6.28 12.65
CA HIS A 60 7.74 7.49 11.90
C HIS A 60 8.62 8.39 12.77
N ALA A 61 9.77 8.76 12.23
CA ALA A 61 10.58 9.82 12.79
C ALA A 61 9.67 11.05 12.92
N VAL A 62 9.82 11.79 14.01
CA VAL A 62 9.17 13.10 14.18
C VAL A 62 9.36 13.87 12.87
N PRO A 63 8.29 14.39 12.24
CA PRO A 63 8.43 15.12 10.99
C PRO A 63 9.47 16.22 11.20
N PRO A 64 10.44 16.38 10.29
CA PRO A 64 11.32 17.53 10.37
C PRO A 64 10.43 18.79 10.45
N VAL A 65 10.79 19.72 11.33
CA VAL A 65 10.15 21.04 11.38
C VAL A 65 10.22 21.59 9.96
N VAL A 66 9.06 21.71 9.31
CA VAL A 66 9.01 22.23 7.95
C VAL A 66 9.36 23.70 8.01
N ASP A 67 10.30 24.10 7.16
CA ASP A 67 10.48 25.49 6.85
C ASP A 67 9.26 25.93 6.03
N ASP A 68 8.25 26.47 6.71
CA ASP A 68 7.00 26.95 6.11
C ASP A 68 7.28 27.90 4.93
N ALA A 69 8.37 28.69 4.99
CA ALA A 69 8.75 29.60 3.93
C ALA A 69 9.18 28.86 2.65
N GLU A 70 9.88 27.73 2.80
CA GLU A 70 10.31 26.88 1.70
C GLU A 70 9.14 26.17 1.03
N PHE A 71 8.23 25.59 1.82
CA PHE A 71 7.00 25.00 1.29
C PHE A 71 6.21 26.03 0.47
N HIS A 72 6.00 27.23 1.01
CA HIS A 72 5.30 28.28 0.28
C HIS A 72 6.05 28.76 -0.97
N ARG A 73 7.39 28.72 -0.97
CA ARG A 73 8.20 29.03 -2.16
C ARG A 73 7.95 28.01 -3.28
N VAL A 74 8.02 26.72 -2.97
CA VAL A 74 7.76 25.64 -3.94
C VAL A 74 6.30 25.67 -4.41
N ALA A 75 5.35 25.87 -3.49
CA ALA A 75 3.93 25.97 -3.83
C ALA A 75 3.64 27.12 -4.81
N ARG A 76 4.26 28.29 -4.62
CA ARG A 76 4.13 29.42 -5.57
C ARG A 76 4.75 29.12 -6.92
N ARG A 77 5.93 28.50 -6.95
CA ARG A 77 6.63 28.12 -8.20
C ARG A 77 5.77 27.22 -9.09
N HIS A 78 5.10 26.23 -8.49
CA HIS A 78 4.31 25.23 -9.22
C HIS A 78 2.81 25.53 -9.29
N ALA A 79 2.36 26.64 -8.71
CA ALA A 79 0.97 27.07 -8.68
C ALA A 79 0.22 27.08 -10.04
N PRO A 80 0.87 27.32 -11.21
CA PRO A 80 0.16 27.31 -12.49
C PRO A 80 -0.52 25.97 -12.82
N LEU A 81 0.13 24.85 -12.50
CA LEU A 81 -0.36 23.51 -12.85
C LEU A 81 -0.71 22.67 -11.63
N TRP A 82 -0.19 23.03 -10.46
CA TRP A 82 -0.26 22.19 -9.27
C TRP A 82 -0.93 22.91 -8.10
N GLN A 83 -1.54 22.12 -7.23
CA GLN A 83 -1.99 22.52 -5.91
C GLN A 83 -1.26 21.64 -4.90
N LEU A 84 -0.43 22.26 -4.08
CA LEU A 84 0.33 21.56 -3.05
C LEU A 84 -0.42 21.54 -1.73
N SER A 85 -0.28 20.45 -0.98
CA SER A 85 -0.73 20.31 0.41
C SER A 85 0.36 19.64 1.23
N TYR A 86 0.37 19.95 2.52
CA TYR A 86 1.32 19.39 3.48
C TYR A 86 0.54 18.80 4.65
N GLU A 87 0.79 17.52 4.96
CA GLU A 87 0.23 16.82 6.11
C GLU A 87 1.37 16.16 6.92
N PRO A 88 1.82 16.77 8.03
CA PRO A 88 3.00 16.31 8.78
C PRO A 88 2.90 14.87 9.30
N HIS A 89 1.68 14.39 9.56
CA HIS A 89 1.47 13.10 10.20
C HIS A 89 1.31 11.94 9.21
N ASP A 90 1.32 12.23 7.91
CA ASP A 90 1.19 11.23 6.86
C ASP A 90 2.54 10.59 6.50
N LEU A 91 2.46 9.37 5.96
CA LEU A 91 3.61 8.67 5.37
C LEU A 91 4.23 9.44 4.20
N VAL A 92 3.41 10.23 3.52
CA VAL A 92 3.74 10.99 2.33
C VAL A 92 3.27 12.43 2.59
N PRO A 93 4.03 13.20 3.38
CA PRO A 93 3.59 14.49 3.89
C PRO A 93 3.40 15.55 2.81
N TYR A 94 4.15 15.48 1.70
CA TYR A 94 4.02 16.45 0.61
C TYR A 94 3.23 15.85 -0.53
N LEU A 95 2.11 16.49 -0.85
CA LEU A 95 1.22 16.08 -1.92
C LEU A 95 1.06 17.23 -2.93
N ALA A 96 1.01 16.89 -4.21
CA ALA A 96 0.71 17.80 -5.29
C ALA A 96 -0.37 17.21 -6.18
N ARG A 97 -1.50 17.93 -6.29
CA ARG A 97 -2.59 17.61 -7.19
C ARG A 97 -2.50 18.44 -8.45
N HIS A 98 -2.59 17.81 -9.61
CA HIS A 98 -2.62 18.53 -10.87
C HIS A 98 -3.99 19.23 -11.05
N ARG A 99 -3.97 20.50 -11.45
CA ARG A 99 -5.19 21.34 -11.55
C ARG A 99 -6.07 21.00 -12.74
N VAL A 100 -5.47 20.64 -13.88
CA VAL A 100 -6.19 20.23 -15.11
C VAL A 100 -6.49 18.73 -15.13
N LEU A 101 -5.51 17.88 -14.76
CA LEU A 101 -5.64 16.44 -14.66
C LEU A 101 -5.99 16.05 -13.22
N GLY A 102 -7.24 16.24 -12.80
CA GLY A 102 -7.65 16.13 -11.38
C GLY A 102 -7.31 14.79 -10.70
N ASP A 103 -7.18 13.71 -11.47
CA ASP A 103 -6.83 12.38 -10.98
C ASP A 103 -5.31 12.16 -10.83
N LEU A 104 -4.49 13.09 -11.31
CA LEU A 104 -3.04 13.03 -11.17
C LEU A 104 -2.61 13.62 -9.83
N LEU A 105 -2.11 12.74 -8.98
CA LEU A 105 -1.52 13.06 -7.69
C LEU A 105 -0.07 12.60 -7.65
N VAL A 106 0.81 13.46 -7.17
CA VAL A 106 2.20 13.16 -6.89
C VAL A 106 2.42 13.34 -5.40
N GLY A 107 3.05 12.36 -4.76
CA GLY A 107 3.35 12.40 -3.33
C GLY A 107 4.81 12.07 -3.07
N CYS A 108 5.44 12.82 -2.18
CA CYS A 108 6.82 12.62 -1.77
C CYS A 108 6.99 12.75 -0.25
N THR A 109 8.02 12.08 0.27
CA THR A 109 8.45 12.21 1.66
C THR A 109 9.33 13.44 1.91
N ASP A 110 9.84 14.02 0.83
CA ASP A 110 10.80 15.11 0.83
C ASP A 110 10.34 16.20 -0.14
N LEU A 111 10.52 17.46 0.25
CA LEU A 111 10.06 18.62 -0.51
C LEU A 111 10.94 18.86 -1.73
N ASP A 112 12.24 18.60 -1.65
CA ASP A 112 13.15 18.72 -2.79
C ASP A 112 12.86 17.66 -3.85
N ALA A 113 12.61 16.41 -3.42
CA ALA A 113 12.14 15.35 -4.30
C ALA A 113 10.83 15.73 -5.00
N LEU A 114 9.90 16.40 -4.30
CA LEU A 114 8.68 16.90 -4.90
C LEU A 114 8.98 18.01 -5.92
N ASP A 115 9.76 19.05 -5.56
CA ASP A 115 10.11 20.17 -6.45
C ASP A 115 10.76 19.67 -7.75
N PHE A 116 11.68 18.71 -7.65
CA PHE A 116 12.30 18.07 -8.80
C PHE A 116 11.27 17.34 -9.67
N THR A 117 10.44 16.49 -9.07
CA THR A 117 9.42 15.71 -9.79
C THR A 117 8.43 16.61 -10.54
N LEU A 118 7.99 17.70 -9.92
CA LEU A 118 7.08 18.67 -10.54
C LEU A 118 7.75 19.47 -11.66
N THR A 119 9.06 19.73 -11.55
CA THR A 119 9.86 20.40 -12.59
C THR A 119 10.02 19.52 -13.84
N GLU A 120 10.30 18.23 -13.65
CA GLU A 120 10.49 17.27 -14.75
C GLU A 120 9.17 16.79 -15.37
N PHE A 121 8.03 17.13 -14.75
CA PHE A 121 6.74 16.71 -15.25
C PHE A 121 6.44 17.32 -16.63
N THR A 122 6.39 16.46 -17.65
CA THR A 122 5.93 16.82 -18.98
C THR A 122 4.47 16.38 -19.14
N PRO A 123 3.51 17.31 -19.28
CA PRO A 123 2.12 16.95 -19.48
C PRO A 123 1.94 16.20 -20.80
N PRO A 124 1.04 15.21 -20.87
CA PRO A 124 0.77 14.48 -22.09
C PRO A 124 0.22 15.41 -23.18
N GLY A 125 0.54 15.12 -24.45
CA GLY A 125 0.34 16.06 -25.57
C GLY A 125 -1.09 16.58 -25.78
N TYR A 126 -2.10 15.85 -25.32
CA TYR A 126 -3.51 16.29 -25.37
C TYR A 126 -3.85 17.39 -24.37
N ALA A 127 -3.07 17.57 -23.30
CA ALA A 127 -3.28 18.62 -22.30
C ALA A 127 -2.86 20.02 -22.81
N ARG A 128 -2.18 20.11 -23.97
CA ARG A 128 -1.69 21.37 -24.55
C ARG A 128 -2.77 22.22 -25.26
N ALA A 129 -4.02 21.78 -25.32
CA ALA A 129 -5.02 22.38 -26.21
C ALA A 129 -5.49 23.80 -25.83
N TYR A 130 -5.23 24.30 -24.62
CA TYR A 130 -5.88 25.54 -24.13
C TYR A 130 -4.96 26.77 -23.95
N LEU A 131 -3.64 26.62 -24.11
CA LEU A 131 -2.69 27.74 -23.94
C LEU A 131 -2.44 28.55 -25.23
N GLY A 132 -3.06 28.18 -26.35
CA GLY A 132 -2.86 28.81 -27.66
C GLY A 132 -3.80 29.95 -28.02
N HIS A 133 -4.78 30.32 -27.18
CA HIS A 133 -5.88 31.22 -27.56
C HIS A 133 -5.87 32.61 -26.90
N HIS A 134 -4.80 32.99 -26.21
CA HIS A 134 -4.62 34.36 -25.73
C HIS A 134 -3.28 34.92 -26.24
N ARG A 135 -3.29 35.42 -27.48
CA ARG A 135 -2.32 36.37 -28.00
C ARG A 135 -2.99 37.72 -28.14
#